data_AF-A0A150P0X0-F1
#
_entry.id   AF-A0A150P0X0-F1
#
_cell.length_a   1.000
_cell.length_b   1.000
_cell.length_c   1.000
_cell.angle_alpha   90.00
_cell.angle_beta   90.00
_cell.angle_gamma   90.00
#
_symmetry.space_group_name_H-M   'P 1'
#
loop_
_entity.id
_entity.type
_entity.pdbx_description
1 polymer ?
#
loop_
_entity_poly.entity_id
_entity_poly.type
_entity_poly.pdbx_seq_one_letter_code
_entity_poly.pdbx_strand_id
1 'polypeptide(L)'
;MPDDRNDPLEKLAAAHRSLEENLNDLARAARALGDPRGRAAALEGLSGVIAYFERSISRHQEDEERSLFPRLAVLEAIAPTLERLRQEHKAHQRAIDELRAAIERDGGAAAAEVLPQLIDELRAAYHRHVTCEEQEVFPAARRFLQPSAMQGIMHEMETRRGRGGHGNPAKGISGRPYRPGGMRRGP
;
A
#
# COMPACT_ATOMS: atom_id res chain seq x y z
N MET A 1 -14.58 21.92 -11.89
CA MET A 1 -14.48 20.55 -11.32
C MET A 1 -13.27 20.55 -10.42
N PRO A 2 -13.37 20.14 -9.15
CA PRO A 2 -12.17 19.90 -8.34
C PRO A 2 -11.31 18.88 -9.08
N ASP A 3 -9.98 19.05 -9.05
CA ASP A 3 -9.06 18.11 -9.68
C ASP A 3 -9.07 16.81 -8.87
N ASP A 4 -9.83 15.79 -9.32
CA ASP A 4 -9.91 14.46 -8.70
C ASP A 4 -8.52 13.84 -8.43
N ARG A 5 -7.48 14.29 -9.16
CA ARG A 5 -6.09 13.85 -8.94
C ARG A 5 -5.51 14.24 -7.59
N ASN A 6 -6.13 15.18 -6.88
CA ASN A 6 -5.68 15.69 -5.57
C ASN A 6 -6.60 15.32 -4.40
N ASP A 7 -7.51 14.38 -4.62
CA ASP A 7 -8.38 13.89 -3.56
C ASP A 7 -7.70 12.75 -2.78
N PRO A 8 -7.48 12.89 -1.46
CA PRO A 8 -6.86 11.84 -0.68
C PRO A 8 -7.74 10.58 -0.61
N LEU A 9 -9.07 10.71 -0.59
CA LEU A 9 -9.98 9.56 -0.51
C LEU A 9 -10.00 8.77 -1.82
N GLU A 10 -9.95 9.44 -2.97
CA GLU A 10 -9.83 8.75 -4.26
C GLU A 10 -8.49 8.00 -4.38
N LYS A 11 -7.41 8.53 -3.79
CA LYS A 11 -6.12 7.80 -3.74
C LYS A 11 -6.16 6.57 -2.86
N LEU A 12 -6.88 6.62 -1.74
CA LEU A 12 -7.10 5.46 -0.88
C LEU A 12 -7.99 4.43 -1.60
N ALA A 13 -9.09 4.85 -2.23
CA ALA A 13 -9.95 3.98 -3.04
C ALA A 13 -9.20 3.34 -4.23
N ALA A 14 -8.30 4.08 -4.89
CA ALA A 14 -7.45 3.53 -5.94
C ALA A 14 -6.46 2.48 -5.41
N ALA A 15 -5.98 2.64 -4.18
CA ALA A 15 -5.17 1.63 -3.51
C ALA A 15 -6.00 0.37 -3.18
N HIS A 16 -7.28 0.50 -2.82
CA HIS A 16 -8.18 -0.64 -2.63
C HIS A 16 -8.36 -1.45 -3.92
N ARG A 17 -8.59 -0.79 -5.05
CA ARG A 17 -8.70 -1.48 -6.35
C ARG A 17 -7.43 -2.27 -6.68
N SER A 18 -6.27 -1.64 -6.46
CA SER A 18 -4.96 -2.29 -6.66
C SER A 18 -4.77 -3.48 -5.70
N LEU A 19 -5.22 -3.34 -4.44
CA LEU A 19 -5.20 -4.39 -3.45
C LEU A 19 -6.06 -5.60 -3.87
N GLU A 20 -7.29 -5.37 -4.33
CA GLU A 20 -8.18 -6.43 -4.80
C GLU A 20 -7.61 -7.19 -6.00
N GLU A 21 -7.02 -6.48 -6.96
CA GLU A 21 -6.32 -7.08 -8.10
C GLU A 21 -5.17 -7.98 -7.63
N ASN A 22 -4.31 -7.48 -6.73
CA ASN A 22 -3.19 -8.26 -6.19
C ASN A 22 -3.67 -9.48 -5.38
N LEU A 23 -4.75 -9.35 -4.61
CA LEU A 23 -5.39 -10.45 -3.90
C LEU A 23 -5.90 -11.54 -4.84
N ASN A 24 -6.50 -11.16 -5.97
CA ASN A 24 -6.95 -12.09 -6.99
C ASN A 24 -5.77 -12.78 -7.69
N ASP A 25 -4.68 -12.07 -7.94
CA ASP A 25 -3.46 -12.62 -8.50
C ASP A 25 -2.81 -13.64 -7.56
N LEU A 26 -2.78 -13.32 -6.25
CA LEU A 26 -2.31 -14.21 -5.19
C LEU A 26 -3.10 -15.52 -5.18
N ALA A 27 -4.44 -15.45 -5.25
CA ALA A 27 -5.30 -16.64 -5.29
C ALA A 27 -5.07 -17.49 -6.54
N ARG A 28 -4.87 -16.86 -7.71
CA ARG A 28 -4.56 -17.60 -8.95
C ARG A 28 -3.21 -18.31 -8.84
N ALA A 29 -2.19 -17.64 -8.32
CA ALA A 29 -0.87 -18.22 -8.12
C ALA A 29 -0.90 -19.41 -7.14
N ALA A 30 -1.63 -19.29 -6.04
CA ALA A 30 -1.76 -20.38 -5.06
C ALA A 30 -2.42 -21.63 -5.65
N ARG A 31 -3.46 -21.47 -6.48
CA ARG A 31 -4.10 -22.62 -7.17
C ARG A 31 -3.16 -23.30 -8.16
N ALA A 32 -2.25 -22.55 -8.76
CA ALA A 32 -1.25 -23.08 -9.69
C ALA A 32 -0.11 -23.85 -8.98
N LEU A 33 0.02 -23.75 -7.65
CA LEU A 33 1.02 -24.51 -6.90
C LEU A 33 0.86 -26.02 -7.01
N GLY A 34 -0.32 -26.53 -7.35
CA GLY A 34 -0.57 -27.96 -7.54
C GLY A 34 0.17 -28.53 -8.76
N ASP A 35 0.41 -27.72 -9.79
CA ASP A 35 1.07 -28.15 -11.03
C ASP A 35 2.61 -28.11 -10.88
N PRO A 36 3.31 -29.27 -10.94
CA PRO A 36 4.76 -29.31 -10.86
C PRO A 36 5.49 -28.50 -11.94
N ARG A 37 4.88 -28.33 -13.13
CA ARG A 37 5.48 -27.56 -14.24
C ARG A 37 5.41 -26.06 -14.02
N GLY A 38 4.39 -25.59 -13.31
CA GLY A 38 4.16 -24.17 -13.00
C GLY A 38 4.60 -23.73 -11.60
N ARG A 39 4.98 -24.68 -10.73
CA ARG A 39 5.24 -24.41 -9.31
C ARG A 39 6.27 -23.30 -9.04
N ALA A 40 7.37 -23.27 -9.78
CA ALA A 40 8.39 -22.24 -9.61
C ALA A 40 7.84 -20.83 -9.92
N ALA A 41 7.13 -20.68 -11.04
CA ALA A 41 6.49 -19.42 -11.41
C ALA A 41 5.37 -19.01 -10.45
N ALA A 42 4.62 -19.98 -9.91
CA ALA A 42 3.61 -19.73 -8.89
C ALA A 42 4.24 -19.18 -7.60
N LEU A 43 5.34 -19.78 -7.12
CA LEU A 43 6.05 -19.30 -5.92
C LEU A 43 6.66 -17.91 -6.12
N GLU A 44 7.20 -17.63 -7.32
CA GLU A 44 7.69 -16.29 -7.68
C GLU A 44 6.55 -15.26 -7.66
N GLY A 45 5.40 -15.60 -8.26
CA GLY A 45 4.21 -14.75 -8.24
C GLY A 45 3.70 -14.46 -6.82
N LEU A 46 3.61 -15.48 -5.97
CA LEU A 46 3.22 -15.34 -4.57
C LEU A 46 4.19 -14.40 -3.81
N SER A 47 5.50 -14.60 -4.00
CA SER A 47 6.53 -13.78 -3.35
C SER A 47 6.48 -12.32 -3.83
N GLY A 48 6.26 -12.10 -5.13
CA GLY A 48 6.14 -10.76 -5.71
C GLY A 48 4.95 -9.99 -5.16
N VAL A 49 3.80 -10.67 -5.01
CA VAL A 49 2.60 -10.07 -4.44
C VAL A 49 2.79 -9.77 -2.95
N ILE A 50 3.37 -10.67 -2.15
CA ILE A 50 3.69 -10.36 -0.73
C ILE A 50 4.58 -9.14 -0.60
N ALA A 51 5.62 -9.04 -1.43
CA ALA A 51 6.50 -7.87 -1.42
C ALA A 51 5.74 -6.58 -1.79
N TYR A 52 4.71 -6.66 -2.64
CA TYR A 52 3.79 -5.55 -2.88
C TYR A 52 2.98 -5.18 -1.63
N PHE A 53 2.40 -6.16 -0.94
CA PHE A 53 1.63 -5.95 0.30
C PHE A 53 2.45 -5.19 1.35
N GLU A 54 3.64 -5.69 1.67
CA GLU A 54 4.52 -5.10 2.68
C GLU A 54 4.87 -3.63 2.41
N ARG A 55 4.95 -3.23 1.13
CA ARG A 55 5.26 -1.85 0.76
C ARG A 55 4.04 -0.96 0.59
N SER A 56 3.03 -1.45 -0.12
CA SER A 56 1.89 -0.64 -0.57
C SER A 56 0.81 -0.57 0.51
N ILE A 57 0.47 -1.71 1.11
CA ILE A 57 -0.61 -1.78 2.11
C ILE A 57 -0.17 -1.18 3.44
N SER A 58 1.08 -1.41 3.86
CA SER A 58 1.61 -0.74 5.05
C SER A 58 1.54 0.79 4.94
N ARG A 59 1.80 1.35 3.74
CA ARG A 59 1.69 2.79 3.50
C ARG A 59 0.24 3.28 3.50
N HIS A 60 -0.66 2.48 2.94
CA HIS A 60 -2.08 2.77 2.93
C HIS A 60 -2.64 2.82 4.36
N GLN A 61 -2.37 1.79 5.16
CA GLN A 61 -2.74 1.74 6.57
C GLN A 61 -2.11 2.89 7.36
N GLU A 62 -0.86 3.25 7.06
CA GLU A 62 -0.21 4.41 7.67
C GLU A 62 -0.92 5.73 7.32
N ASP A 63 -1.37 5.89 6.06
CA ASP A 63 -2.15 7.04 5.63
C ASP A 63 -3.47 7.15 6.40
N GLU A 64 -4.13 6.02 6.66
CA GLU A 64 -5.37 5.97 7.41
C GLU A 64 -5.14 6.25 8.89
N GLU A 65 -4.25 5.50 9.53
CA GLU A 65 -4.04 5.55 10.98
C GLU A 65 -3.40 6.86 11.44
N ARG A 66 -2.52 7.45 10.64
CA ARG A 66 -1.79 8.68 11.01
C ARG A 66 -2.46 9.96 10.52
N SER A 67 -3.26 9.89 9.44
CA SER A 67 -3.84 11.09 8.83
C SER A 67 -5.36 11.11 8.88
N LEU A 68 -6.04 10.08 8.37
CA LEU A 68 -7.50 10.08 8.22
C LEU A 68 -8.23 9.81 9.56
N PHE A 69 -7.96 8.68 10.19
CA PHE A 69 -8.67 8.23 11.38
C PHE A 69 -8.57 9.20 12.57
N PRO A 70 -7.42 9.84 12.87
CA PRO A 70 -7.34 10.81 13.98
C PRO A 70 -8.28 12.00 13.79
N ARG A 71 -8.52 12.42 12.54
CA ARG A 71 -9.41 13.54 12.22
C ARG A 71 -10.88 13.16 12.31
N LEU A 72 -11.21 11.88 12.14
CA LEU A 72 -12.57 11.34 12.29
C LEU A 72 -12.89 10.88 13.72
N ALA A 73 -11.88 10.53 14.51
CA ALA A 73 -12.04 10.02 15.87
C ALA A 73 -12.71 11.00 16.85
N VAL A 74 -12.80 12.30 16.47
CA VAL A 74 -13.58 13.31 17.21
C VAL A 74 -15.09 13.07 17.13
N LEU A 75 -15.55 12.25 16.19
CA LEU A 75 -16.95 11.88 16.03
C LEU A 75 -17.23 10.60 16.82
N GLU A 76 -17.95 10.70 17.93
CA GLU A 76 -18.24 9.55 18.80
C GLU A 76 -18.90 8.37 18.06
N ALA A 77 -19.76 8.67 17.09
CA ALA A 77 -20.49 7.65 16.33
C ALA A 77 -19.60 6.73 15.49
N ILE A 78 -18.43 7.20 15.01
CA ILE A 78 -17.54 6.41 14.15
C ILE A 78 -16.33 5.85 14.90
N ALA A 79 -16.02 6.37 16.09
CA ALA A 79 -14.85 5.95 16.85
C ALA A 79 -14.76 4.42 17.08
N PRO A 80 -15.85 3.68 17.37
CA PRO A 80 -15.80 2.22 17.47
C PRO A 80 -15.42 1.53 16.15
N THR A 81 -15.93 2.03 15.02
CA THR A 81 -15.58 1.52 13.68
C THR A 81 -14.09 1.74 13.40
N LEU A 82 -13.56 2.93 13.68
CA LEU A 82 -12.14 3.24 13.47
C LEU A 82 -11.23 2.35 14.32
N GLU A 83 -11.62 2.07 15.56
CA GLU A 83 -10.83 1.16 16.41
C GLU A 83 -10.87 -0.28 15.89
N ARG A 84 -12.03 -0.77 15.45
CA ARG A 84 -12.13 -2.08 14.80
C ARG A 84 -11.22 -2.18 13.58
N LEU A 85 -11.21 -1.18 12.70
CA LEU A 85 -10.36 -1.16 11.50
C LEU A 85 -8.85 -1.22 11.86
N ARG A 86 -8.41 -0.52 12.91
CA ARG A 86 -7.01 -0.63 13.40
C ARG A 86 -6.66 -2.04 13.90
N GLN A 87 -7.60 -2.73 14.54
CA GLN A 87 -7.38 -4.11 14.97
C GLN A 87 -7.36 -5.07 13.77
N GLU A 88 -8.18 -4.80 12.76
CA GLU A 88 -8.16 -5.52 11.47
C GLU A 88 -6.82 -5.31 10.76
N HIS A 89 -6.23 -4.11 10.73
CA HIS A 89 -4.89 -3.88 10.18
C HIS A 89 -3.83 -4.78 10.81
N LYS A 90 -3.83 -4.89 12.14
CA LYS A 90 -2.92 -5.78 12.87
C LYS A 90 -3.19 -7.26 12.54
N ALA A 91 -4.45 -7.64 12.36
CA ALA A 91 -4.82 -9.00 11.97
C ALA A 91 -4.36 -9.32 10.54
N HIS A 92 -4.54 -8.39 9.60
CA HIS A 92 -4.06 -8.52 8.22
C HIS A 92 -2.54 -8.66 8.17
N GLN A 93 -1.80 -7.85 8.92
CA GLN A 93 -0.34 -7.95 8.99
C GLN A 93 0.11 -9.35 9.47
N ARG A 94 -0.53 -9.87 10.53
CA ARG A 94 -0.25 -11.24 11.02
C ARG A 94 -0.53 -12.31 9.96
N ALA A 95 -1.66 -12.21 9.27
CA ALA A 95 -2.00 -13.16 8.20
C ALA A 95 -0.99 -13.11 7.03
N ILE A 96 -0.51 -11.92 6.67
CA ILE A 96 0.55 -11.76 5.65
C ILE A 96 1.86 -12.38 6.11
N ASP A 97 2.26 -12.18 7.37
CA ASP A 97 3.47 -12.78 7.94
C ASP A 97 3.38 -14.32 7.97
N GLU A 98 2.21 -14.88 8.29
CA GLU A 98 1.95 -16.33 8.24
C GLU A 98 2.02 -16.88 6.81
N LEU A 99 1.44 -16.17 5.83
CA LEU A 99 1.54 -16.53 4.42
C LEU A 99 2.99 -16.52 3.93
N ARG A 100 3.78 -15.49 4.29
CA ARG A 100 5.20 -15.42 3.97
C ARG A 100 5.95 -16.63 4.52
N ALA A 101 5.77 -16.94 5.80
CA ALA A 101 6.41 -18.09 6.45
C ALA A 101 5.96 -19.44 5.85
N ALA A 102 4.76 -19.54 5.30
CA ALA A 102 4.27 -20.72 4.60
C ALA A 102 4.90 -20.86 3.20
N ILE A 103 5.12 -19.76 2.49
CA ILE A 103 5.80 -19.75 1.18
C ILE A 103 7.30 -20.06 1.32
N GLU A 104 7.96 -19.50 2.33
CA GLU A 104 9.40 -19.71 2.58
C GLU A 104 9.75 -21.14 3.02
N ARG A 105 8.83 -21.86 3.69
CA ARG A 105 9.02 -23.27 4.11
C ARG A 105 8.86 -24.29 2.96
N ASP A 106 9.29 -23.89 1.76
CA ASP A 106 9.57 -24.76 0.62
C ASP A 106 8.42 -25.08 -0.35
N GLY A 107 7.29 -24.38 -0.28
CA GLY A 107 6.27 -24.38 -1.36
C GLY A 107 5.74 -25.76 -1.82
N GLY A 108 5.99 -26.80 -1.01
CA GLY A 108 5.76 -28.20 -1.36
C GLY A 108 4.29 -28.60 -1.27
N ALA A 109 4.00 -29.90 -1.31
CA ALA A 109 2.63 -30.41 -1.31
C ALA A 109 1.77 -29.88 -0.13
N ALA A 110 2.36 -29.79 1.07
CA ALA A 110 1.68 -29.23 2.25
C ALA A 110 1.33 -27.73 2.10
N ALA A 111 2.18 -26.94 1.43
CA ALA A 111 1.88 -25.54 1.17
C ALA A 111 0.79 -25.39 0.10
N ALA A 112 0.77 -26.27 -0.92
CA ALA A 112 -0.27 -26.29 -1.94
C ALA A 112 -1.66 -26.63 -1.38
N GLU A 113 -1.73 -27.37 -0.26
CA GLU A 113 -2.99 -27.67 0.43
C GLU A 113 -3.47 -26.50 1.31
N VAL A 114 -2.55 -25.82 2.00
CA VAL A 114 -2.90 -24.81 3.02
C VAL A 114 -3.02 -23.39 2.45
N LEU A 115 -2.16 -23.00 1.50
CA LEU A 115 -2.11 -21.63 0.99
C LEU A 115 -3.41 -21.16 0.33
N PRO A 116 -4.13 -21.96 -0.49
CA PRO A 116 -5.38 -21.51 -1.10
C PRO A 116 -6.42 -21.08 -0.07
N GLN A 117 -6.56 -21.84 1.03
CA GLN A 117 -7.52 -21.52 2.08
C GLN A 117 -7.12 -20.24 2.83
N LEU A 118 -5.86 -20.13 3.25
CA LEU A 118 -5.37 -18.92 3.92
C LEU A 118 -5.55 -17.66 3.07
N ILE A 119 -5.33 -17.77 1.76
CA ILE A 119 -5.51 -16.65 0.83
C ILE A 119 -6.99 -16.30 0.66
N ASP A 120 -7.88 -17.28 0.56
CA ASP A 120 -9.32 -17.00 0.45
C ASP A 120 -9.87 -16.37 1.75
N GLU A 121 -9.36 -16.76 2.92
CA GLU A 121 -9.67 -16.11 4.20
C GLU A 121 -9.16 -14.67 4.24
N LEU A 122 -7.93 -14.41 3.78
CA LEU A 122 -7.35 -13.07 3.69
C LEU A 122 -8.15 -12.18 2.73
N ARG A 123 -8.57 -12.72 1.59
CA ARG A 123 -9.42 -12.02 0.61
C ARG A 123 -10.75 -11.60 1.22
N ALA A 124 -11.40 -12.52 1.93
CA ALA A 124 -12.67 -12.23 2.59
C ALA A 124 -12.50 -11.17 3.70
N ALA A 125 -11.38 -11.19 4.44
CA ALA A 125 -11.06 -10.20 5.45
C ALA A 125 -10.90 -8.80 4.84
N TYR A 126 -10.05 -8.66 3.82
CA TYR A 126 -9.85 -7.38 3.14
C TYR A 126 -11.11 -6.86 2.44
N HIS A 127 -11.91 -7.72 1.83
CA HIS A 127 -13.17 -7.29 1.22
C HIS A 127 -14.11 -6.65 2.25
N ARG A 128 -14.29 -7.28 3.43
CA ARG A 128 -15.13 -6.70 4.51
C ARG A 128 -14.56 -5.39 5.03
N HIS A 129 -13.24 -5.31 5.15
CA HIS A 129 -12.51 -4.14 5.61
C HIS A 129 -12.70 -2.95 4.66
N VAL A 130 -12.33 -3.13 3.39
CA VAL A 130 -12.50 -2.12 2.32
C VAL A 130 -13.95 -1.69 2.19
N THR A 131 -14.90 -2.63 2.24
CA THR A 131 -16.34 -2.31 2.20
C THR A 131 -16.72 -1.35 3.32
N CYS A 132 -16.24 -1.59 4.55
CA CYS A 132 -16.53 -0.71 5.67
C CYS A 132 -15.90 0.68 5.48
N GLU A 133 -14.67 0.76 4.99
CA GLU A 133 -14.01 2.04 4.75
C GLU A 133 -14.73 2.86 3.69
N GLU A 134 -15.10 2.25 2.57
CA GLU A 134 -15.77 2.94 1.47
C GLU A 134 -17.23 3.30 1.76
N GLN A 135 -17.93 2.52 2.59
CA GLN A 135 -19.35 2.75 2.89
C GLN A 135 -19.60 3.54 4.18
N GLU A 136 -18.66 3.57 5.11
CA GLU A 136 -18.81 4.27 6.39
C GLU A 136 -17.78 5.38 6.58
N VAL A 137 -16.48 5.06 6.43
CA VAL A 137 -15.39 5.98 6.77
C VAL A 137 -15.25 7.11 5.75
N PHE A 138 -15.22 6.78 4.45
CA PHE A 138 -15.06 7.78 3.39
C PHE A 138 -16.28 8.71 3.30
N PRO A 139 -17.54 8.23 3.41
CA PRO A 139 -18.69 9.12 3.48
C PRO A 139 -18.67 10.03 4.72
N ALA A 140 -18.24 9.53 5.88
CA ALA A 140 -18.06 10.37 7.07
C ALA A 140 -16.97 11.44 6.84
N ALA A 141 -15.84 11.07 6.23
CA ALA A 141 -14.78 12.01 5.86
C ALA A 141 -15.30 13.12 4.94
N ARG A 142 -16.02 12.75 3.88
CA ARG A 142 -16.64 13.71 2.94
C ARG A 142 -17.64 14.65 3.63
N ARG A 143 -18.39 14.13 4.60
CA ARG A 143 -19.44 14.89 5.29
C ARG A 143 -18.90 15.86 6.34
N PHE A 144 -17.86 15.46 7.07
CA PHE A 144 -17.43 16.17 8.27
C PHE A 144 -16.08 16.88 8.16
N LEU A 145 -15.20 16.43 7.25
CA LEU A 145 -13.89 17.07 7.09
C LEU A 145 -14.00 18.29 6.18
N GLN A 146 -13.48 19.42 6.67
CA GLN A 146 -13.35 20.64 5.89
C GLN A 146 -12.33 20.46 4.76
N PRO A 147 -12.43 21.24 3.67
CA PRO A 147 -11.47 21.16 2.56
C PRO A 147 -10.00 21.32 3.00
N SER A 148 -9.72 22.16 3.99
CA SER A 148 -8.38 22.34 4.55
C SER A 148 -7.85 21.09 5.24
N ALA A 149 -8.71 20.34 5.94
CA ALA A 149 -8.34 19.07 6.57
C ALA A 149 -8.02 18.01 5.51
N MET A 150 -8.81 17.95 4.42
CA MET A 150 -8.57 17.06 3.28
C MET A 150 -7.25 17.37 2.58
N GLN A 151 -6.94 18.65 2.36
CA GLN A 151 -5.64 19.08 1.85
C GLN A 151 -4.48 18.70 2.78
N GLY A 152 -4.66 18.83 4.10
CA GLY A 152 -3.68 18.42 5.09
C GLY A 152 -3.38 16.92 5.03
N ILE A 153 -4.43 16.08 4.93
CA ILE A 153 -4.26 14.63 4.73
C ILE A 153 -3.46 14.35 3.46
N MET A 154 -3.83 14.97 2.34
CA MET A 154 -3.14 14.77 1.07
C MET A 154 -1.65 15.14 1.16
N HIS A 155 -1.31 16.28 1.78
CA HIS A 155 0.08 16.70 1.98
C HIS A 155 0.89 15.71 2.85
N GLU A 156 0.28 15.19 3.91
CA GLU A 156 0.90 14.18 4.77
C GLU A 156 1.18 12.88 3.99
N MET A 157 0.22 12.43 3.17
CA MET A 157 0.39 11.25 2.28
C MET A 157 1.54 11.46 1.28
N GLU A 158 1.62 12.63 0.65
CA GLU A 158 2.71 12.96 -0.29
C GLU A 158 4.07 13.03 0.40
N THR A 159 4.12 13.59 1.61
CA THR A 159 5.34 13.69 2.42
C THR A 159 5.89 12.32 2.76
N ARG A 160 5.04 11.38 3.22
CA ARG A 160 5.43 9.98 3.46
C ARG A 160 5.98 9.28 2.22
N ARG A 161 5.52 9.69 1.04
CA ARG A 161 5.98 9.16 -0.26
C ARG A 161 7.21 9.90 -0.81
N GLY A 162 7.81 10.81 -0.04
CA GLY A 162 8.98 11.60 -0.44
C GLY A 162 8.70 12.67 -1.49
N ARG A 163 7.42 13.01 -1.72
CA ARG A 163 6.97 13.99 -2.72
C ARG A 163 6.70 15.38 -2.13
N GLY A 164 6.70 15.52 -0.80
CA GLY A 164 6.45 16.78 -0.08
C GLY A 164 7.71 17.58 0.33
N GLY A 165 8.91 17.13 -0.05
CA GLY A 165 10.15 17.81 0.30
C GLY A 165 10.57 18.85 -0.74
N HIS A 166 10.70 20.12 -0.31
CA HIS A 166 11.52 21.12 -1.00
C HIS A 166 12.86 20.51 -1.44
N GLY A 167 13.33 20.96 -2.61
CA GLY A 167 14.51 20.41 -3.29
C GLY A 167 15.69 20.15 -2.37
N ASN A 168 16.31 18.98 -2.53
CA ASN A 168 17.62 18.70 -1.97
C ASN A 168 18.69 19.04 -3.03
N PRO A 169 19.43 20.16 -2.93
CA PRO A 169 20.59 20.41 -3.76
C PRO A 169 21.80 19.68 -3.18
N ALA A 170 21.82 18.35 -3.23
CA ALA A 170 23.01 17.59 -2.83
C ALA A 170 23.04 16.17 -3.42
N LYS A 171 23.41 16.08 -4.70
CA LYS A 171 24.32 15.03 -5.18
C LYS A 171 25.23 15.63 -6.25
N GLY A 172 26.14 16.49 -5.80
CA GLY A 172 27.45 16.56 -6.42
C GLY A 172 28.23 15.30 -6.02
N ILE A 173 28.77 14.61 -7.01
CA ILE A 173 30.12 14.03 -7.10
C ILE A 173 30.07 12.95 -8.19
N SER A 174 30.41 13.36 -9.41
CA SER A 174 31.33 12.60 -10.25
C SER A 174 32.13 13.62 -11.05
N GLY A 175 33.42 13.62 -10.79
CA GLY A 175 34.30 14.75 -11.05
C GLY A 175 34.61 14.96 -12.53
N ARG A 176 34.86 16.23 -12.85
CA ARG A 176 35.76 16.62 -13.91
C ARG A 176 36.48 17.89 -13.47
N PRO A 177 37.81 17.89 -13.29
CA PRO A 177 38.51 19.08 -12.86
C PRO A 177 38.51 20.12 -13.98
N TYR A 178 38.10 21.33 -13.63
CA TYR A 178 38.23 22.54 -14.42
C TYR A 178 39.72 22.91 -14.57
N ARG A 179 40.20 23.07 -15.81
CA ARG A 179 41.52 23.68 -16.10
C ARG A 179 41.29 25.12 -16.59
N PRO A 180 41.88 26.15 -15.95
CA PRO A 180 41.74 27.52 -16.42
C PRO A 180 42.80 27.86 -17.48
N GLY A 181 42.39 28.68 -18.45
CA GLY A 181 43.21 29.74 -19.05
C GLY A 181 44.24 29.34 -20.10
N GLY A 182 43.96 29.70 -21.34
CA GLY A 182 44.94 29.77 -22.42
C GLY A 182 44.39 30.54 -23.61
N MET A 183 44.43 31.88 -23.55
CA MET A 183 44.19 32.75 -24.70
C MET A 183 45.35 32.67 -25.71
N ARG A 184 45.03 33.04 -26.97
CA ARG A 184 45.91 33.47 -28.09
C ARG A 184 46.53 32.32 -28.91
N ARG A 185 46.58 32.35 -30.25
CA ARG A 185 46.43 33.39 -31.29
C ARG A 185 46.11 32.65 -32.62
N GLY A 186 45.40 33.30 -33.55
CA GLY A 186 45.28 32.87 -34.96
C GLY A 186 46.57 33.12 -35.75
N PRO A 187 46.54 33.35 -37.07
CA PRO A 187 45.40 33.34 -38.02
C PRO A 187 45.12 31.96 -38.64
#